data_AF-A0A448P2Y8-F1
#
_entry.id   AF-A0A448P2Y8-F1
#
_cell.length_a   1.000
_cell.length_b   1.000
_cell.length_c   1.000
_cell.angle_alpha   90.00
_cell.angle_beta   90.00
_cell.angle_gamma   90.00
#
_symmetry.space_group_name_H-M   'P 1'
#
loop_
_entity.id
_entity.type
_entity.pdbx_description
1 polymer ?
#
loop_
_entity_poly.entity_id
_entity_poly.type
_entity_poly.pdbx_seq_one_letter_code
_entity_poly.pdbx_strand_id
1 'polypeptide(L)'
;MTHNKTAVWWRVVWRYILKVLATLLATIVGCTVLLAIGFAIPNGRIINQVVAQSRSGLNSASYQPNGLSNRTDTFTETIGYCIGVLPAHSQMPLWKRVSMVPRCTGGPQVAVMMGHFKRHPNELTGGASPYIRYWSGFSVVSRPALALGGVYMARVVSLLCLVAAVFYLAVMLAKRAGLWAAIGLIGVYLGTTDLLALTSQFTHALAQATILATGAMMLQFGRKWQTVGYLAVVSGGLFAFMDLLTNPPASCALTVAMAGLVGWTGSRRIRTTLVFLASSTLGWLVGFVGTWVARWIEAMPYNGGRTTVSNVRNTAKFRLDGDVSSTGRHYAVNLEPGATTMTNFRMWLSYPLSQYVLTMVIVLALVIIAWLLLRDRHSLVGMLVLLIPVLYVPGYLEIMRSHSQIHSWFVFRDVAMGFAVTAAVCLHFLEEKVRPHAVPVVLRVRDDPAGIRTTEGSDDMNGAARPSMS
;
A
#
# COMPACT_ATOMS: atom_id res chain seq x y z
N MET A 1 32.76 21.46 -30.10
CA MET A 1 31.31 21.15 -30.08
C MET A 1 30.92 20.57 -28.73
N THR A 2 30.48 21.43 -27.81
CA THR A 2 29.96 21.03 -26.50
C THR A 2 28.52 20.53 -26.69
N HIS A 3 28.34 19.22 -26.85
CA HIS A 3 27.02 18.62 -26.87
C HIS A 3 26.25 19.07 -25.62
N ASN A 4 25.09 19.70 -25.84
CA ASN A 4 24.31 20.40 -24.83
C ASN A 4 23.71 19.39 -23.82
N LYS A 5 24.49 19.01 -22.80
CA LYS A 5 24.15 17.99 -21.79
C LYS A 5 22.83 18.32 -21.05
N THR A 6 22.48 19.61 -20.97
CA THR A 6 21.23 20.11 -20.36
C THR A 6 19.99 19.71 -21.18
N ALA A 7 20.06 19.81 -22.51
CA ALA A 7 18.96 19.44 -23.40
C ALA A 7 18.67 17.93 -23.36
N VAL A 8 19.71 17.10 -23.21
CA VAL A 8 19.58 15.65 -23.04
C VAL A 8 18.93 15.31 -21.70
N TRP A 9 19.35 15.98 -20.62
CA TRP A 9 18.78 15.80 -19.28
C TRP A 9 17.29 16.17 -19.23
N TRP A 10 16.92 17.31 -19.82
CA TRP A 10 15.52 17.76 -19.87
C TRP A 10 14.62 16.75 -20.61
N ARG A 11 15.10 16.20 -21.72
CA ARG A 11 14.35 15.15 -22.46
C ARG A 11 14.14 13.89 -21.62
N VAL A 12 15.13 13.47 -20.82
CA VAL A 12 15.00 12.30 -19.94
C VAL A 12 13.98 12.55 -18.82
N VAL A 13 14.08 13.71 -18.15
CA VAL A 13 13.16 14.10 -17.07
C VAL A 13 11.73 14.24 -17.60
N TRP A 14 11.54 14.91 -18.73
CA TRP A 14 10.23 15.08 -19.35
C TRP A 14 9.60 13.74 -19.74
N ARG A 15 10.37 12.84 -20.35
CA ARG A 15 9.91 11.48 -20.67
C ARG A 15 9.53 10.68 -19.41
N TYR A 16 10.27 10.86 -18.32
CA TYR A 16 9.94 10.23 -17.04
C TYR A 16 8.61 10.77 -16.48
N ILE A 17 8.43 12.10 -16.46
CA ILE A 17 7.18 12.74 -16.00
C ILE A 17 5.99 12.27 -16.83
N LEU A 18 6.09 12.27 -18.16
CA LEU A 18 5.03 11.78 -19.03
C LEU A 18 4.67 10.32 -18.74
N LYS A 19 5.67 9.46 -18.49
CA LYS A 19 5.42 8.06 -18.11
C LYS A 19 4.80 7.92 -16.74
N VAL A 20 5.18 8.75 -15.76
CA VAL A 20 4.53 8.82 -14.45
C VAL A 20 3.05 9.20 -14.61
N LEU A 21 2.75 10.24 -15.39
CA LEU A 21 1.37 10.68 -15.64
C LEU A 21 0.56 9.62 -16.40
N ALA A 22 1.14 8.99 -17.42
CA ALA A 22 0.50 7.89 -18.15
C ALA A 22 0.25 6.68 -17.24
N THR A 23 1.18 6.37 -16.33
CA THR A 23 1.03 5.30 -15.34
C THR A 23 -0.09 5.61 -14.35
N LEU A 24 -0.17 6.85 -13.86
CA LEU A 24 -1.25 7.31 -12.99
C LEU A 24 -2.60 7.20 -13.70
N LEU A 25 -2.70 7.72 -14.93
CA LEU A 25 -3.93 7.64 -15.73
C LEU A 25 -4.35 6.19 -15.97
N ALA A 26 -3.42 5.32 -16.37
CA ALA A 26 -3.70 3.90 -16.57
C ALA A 26 -4.16 3.23 -15.26
N THR A 27 -3.58 3.60 -14.11
CA THR A 27 -3.99 3.10 -12.80
C THR A 27 -5.42 3.54 -12.47
N ILE A 28 -5.75 4.82 -12.66
CA ILE A 28 -7.10 5.36 -12.41
C ILE A 28 -8.13 4.69 -13.32
N VAL A 29 -7.86 4.59 -14.63
CA VAL A 29 -8.76 3.93 -15.59
C VAL A 29 -8.96 2.47 -15.19
N GLY A 30 -7.88 1.75 -14.84
CA GLY A 30 -7.98 0.38 -14.34
C GLY A 30 -8.84 0.27 -13.09
N CYS A 31 -8.67 1.17 -12.11
CA CYS A 31 -9.48 1.24 -10.89
C CYS A 31 -10.97 1.45 -11.21
N THR A 32 -11.29 2.40 -12.09
CA THR A 32 -12.68 2.68 -12.51
C THR A 32 -13.31 1.47 -13.21
N VAL A 33 -12.59 0.83 -14.13
CA VAL A 33 -13.09 -0.37 -14.84
C VAL A 33 -13.33 -1.52 -13.86
N LEU A 34 -12.37 -1.81 -12.97
CA LEU A 34 -12.52 -2.85 -11.96
C LEU A 34 -13.71 -2.58 -11.03
N LEU A 35 -13.89 -1.33 -10.59
CA LEU A 35 -15.02 -0.95 -9.76
C LEU A 35 -16.36 -1.11 -10.50
N ALA A 36 -16.42 -0.76 -11.79
CA ALA A 36 -17.60 -0.98 -12.62
C ALA A 36 -17.94 -2.48 -12.75
N ILE A 37 -16.95 -3.34 -12.94
CA ILE A 37 -17.12 -4.80 -12.96
C ILE A 37 -17.67 -5.28 -11.60
N GLY A 38 -17.09 -4.84 -10.49
CA GLY A 38 -17.58 -5.19 -9.16
C GLY A 38 -19.04 -4.76 -8.94
N PHE A 39 -19.41 -3.58 -9.42
CA PHE A 39 -20.75 -3.00 -9.23
C PHE A 39 -21.80 -3.53 -10.21
N ALA A 40 -21.38 -4.22 -11.28
CA ALA A 40 -22.27 -4.95 -12.17
C ALA A 40 -22.86 -6.21 -11.51
N ILE A 41 -22.26 -6.69 -10.42
CA ILE A 41 -22.71 -7.89 -9.71
C ILE A 41 -24.13 -7.67 -9.13
N PRO A 42 -25.08 -8.59 -9.38
CA PRO A 42 -26.47 -8.46 -8.93
C PRO A 42 -26.61 -8.36 -7.41
N ASN A 43 -27.32 -7.33 -6.94
CA ASN A 43 -27.48 -7.05 -5.51
C ASN A 43 -28.35 -8.08 -4.78
N GLY A 44 -29.31 -8.72 -5.46
CA GLY A 44 -30.28 -9.62 -4.82
C GLY A 44 -29.64 -10.77 -4.04
N ARG A 45 -28.59 -11.41 -4.60
CA ARG A 45 -27.86 -12.48 -3.90
C ARG A 45 -27.12 -11.95 -2.67
N ILE A 46 -26.44 -10.81 -2.80
CA ILE A 46 -25.71 -10.16 -1.70
C ILE A 46 -26.69 -9.82 -0.56
N ILE A 47 -27.81 -9.17 -0.87
CA ILE A 47 -28.85 -8.81 0.11
C ILE A 47 -29.34 -10.06 0.84
N ASN A 48 -29.67 -11.13 0.12
CA ASN A 48 -30.19 -12.36 0.73
C ASN A 48 -29.18 -13.01 1.69
N GLN A 49 -27.92 -13.10 1.28
CA GLN A 49 -26.86 -13.70 2.10
C GLN A 49 -26.56 -12.86 3.35
N VAL A 50 -26.43 -11.54 3.20
CA VAL A 50 -26.14 -10.63 4.32
C VAL A 50 -27.30 -10.59 5.32
N VAL A 51 -28.55 -10.59 4.86
CA VAL A 51 -29.72 -10.67 5.76
C VAL A 51 -29.78 -11.99 6.51
N ALA A 52 -29.50 -13.11 5.84
CA ALA A 52 -29.49 -14.43 6.47
C ALA A 52 -28.44 -14.51 7.58
N GLN A 53 -27.22 -14.03 7.32
CA GLN A 53 -26.11 -14.06 8.28
C GLN A 53 -26.26 -13.02 9.40
N SER A 54 -26.91 -11.89 9.13
CA SER A 54 -27.20 -10.94 10.21
C SER A 54 -28.17 -11.52 11.25
N ARG A 55 -29.12 -12.37 10.84
CA ARG A 55 -30.05 -13.04 11.77
C ARG A 55 -29.36 -14.04 12.70
N SER A 56 -28.18 -14.56 12.32
CA SER A 56 -27.38 -15.43 13.19
C SER A 56 -26.51 -14.67 14.20
N GLY A 57 -26.68 -13.34 14.31
CA GLY A 57 -25.93 -12.50 15.25
C GLY A 57 -24.55 -12.06 14.75
N LEU A 58 -24.21 -12.33 13.48
CA LEU A 58 -22.93 -11.92 12.91
C LEU A 58 -22.78 -10.39 12.91
N ASN A 59 -21.71 -9.89 13.53
CA ASN A 59 -21.41 -8.47 13.71
C ASN A 59 -22.54 -7.66 14.40
N SER A 60 -23.18 -8.23 15.42
CA SER A 60 -24.16 -7.56 16.28
C SER A 60 -23.63 -6.31 17.00
N ALA A 61 -22.31 -6.16 17.10
CA ALA A 61 -21.62 -5.00 17.64
C ALA A 61 -20.64 -4.42 16.60
N SER A 62 -20.45 -3.10 16.64
CA SER A 62 -19.52 -2.34 15.78
C SER A 62 -18.04 -2.57 16.09
N TYR A 63 -17.74 -3.07 17.30
CA TYR A 63 -16.41 -3.46 17.73
C TYR A 63 -16.52 -4.70 18.61
N GLN A 64 -15.66 -5.69 18.39
CA GLN A 64 -15.65 -6.93 19.17
C GLN A 64 -14.24 -7.24 19.66
N PRO A 65 -14.05 -7.88 20.83
CA PRO A 65 -12.73 -8.33 21.25
C PRO A 65 -12.10 -9.28 20.21
N ASN A 66 -10.83 -9.08 19.86
CA ASN A 66 -10.14 -9.90 18.86
C ASN A 66 -9.32 -11.07 19.44
N GLY A 67 -9.44 -11.30 20.76
CA GLY A 67 -8.69 -12.34 21.47
C GLY A 67 -7.21 -12.03 21.71
N LEU A 68 -6.70 -10.90 21.21
CA LEU A 68 -5.29 -10.50 21.27
C LEU A 68 -5.13 -9.14 21.97
N SER A 69 -5.88 -8.94 23.06
CA SER A 69 -5.89 -7.71 23.87
C SER A 69 -6.26 -6.42 23.12
N ASN A 70 -6.98 -6.53 22.01
CA ASN A 70 -7.49 -5.42 21.22
C ASN A 70 -8.92 -5.70 20.70
N ARG A 71 -9.45 -4.82 19.85
CA ARG A 71 -10.77 -4.91 19.24
C ARG A 71 -10.67 -5.06 17.72
N THR A 72 -11.54 -5.90 17.17
CA THR A 72 -11.88 -6.02 15.76
C THR A 72 -12.80 -4.85 15.37
N ASP A 73 -12.45 -4.14 14.32
CA ASP A 73 -13.27 -3.09 13.67
C ASP A 73 -14.31 -3.72 12.71
N THR A 74 -15.39 -4.24 13.27
CA THR A 74 -16.53 -4.76 12.49
C THR A 74 -17.37 -3.63 11.88
N PHE A 75 -17.23 -2.39 12.36
CA PHE A 75 -17.89 -1.21 11.79
C PHE A 75 -17.46 -0.98 10.33
N THR A 76 -16.17 -0.93 10.05
CA THR A 76 -15.69 -0.73 8.67
C THR A 76 -16.04 -1.91 7.77
N GLU A 77 -15.98 -3.13 8.30
CA GLU A 77 -16.37 -4.34 7.57
C GLU A 77 -17.85 -4.29 7.14
N THR A 78 -18.74 -3.87 8.04
CA THR A 78 -20.17 -3.77 7.75
C THR A 78 -20.49 -2.69 6.70
N ILE A 79 -19.73 -1.58 6.66
CA ILE A 79 -19.79 -0.64 5.53
C ILE A 79 -19.45 -1.37 4.23
N GLY A 80 -18.44 -2.25 4.27
CA GLY A 80 -18.05 -3.06 3.12
C GLY A 80 -19.16 -4.00 2.60
N TYR A 81 -20.07 -4.49 3.45
CA TYR A 81 -21.20 -5.33 3.01
C TYR A 81 -22.17 -4.60 2.09
N CYS A 82 -22.30 -3.29 2.28
CA CYS A 82 -23.33 -2.49 1.64
C CYS A 82 -22.80 -1.55 0.55
N ILE A 83 -21.48 -1.52 0.33
CA ILE A 83 -20.88 -0.71 -0.72
C ILE A 83 -21.37 -1.16 -2.10
N GLY A 84 -21.93 -0.21 -2.84
CA GLY A 84 -22.54 -0.43 -4.15
C GLY A 84 -23.83 -1.23 -4.11
N VAL A 85 -24.35 -1.59 -2.94
CA VAL A 85 -25.60 -2.35 -2.80
C VAL A 85 -26.78 -1.37 -2.79
N LEU A 86 -27.69 -1.59 -3.72
CA LEU A 86 -28.97 -0.90 -3.88
C LEU A 86 -30.11 -1.92 -3.89
N PRO A 87 -31.38 -1.50 -3.78
CA PRO A 87 -32.53 -2.38 -4.01
C PRO A 87 -32.36 -3.20 -5.29
N ALA A 88 -32.85 -4.44 -5.28
CA ALA A 88 -32.58 -5.41 -6.35
C ALA A 88 -33.05 -4.94 -7.73
N HIS A 89 -34.07 -4.09 -7.79
CA HIS A 89 -34.63 -3.52 -9.02
C HIS A 89 -34.33 -2.03 -9.19
N SER A 90 -33.29 -1.53 -8.50
CA SER A 90 -32.86 -0.13 -8.65
C SER A 90 -32.52 0.19 -10.11
N GLN A 91 -33.17 1.22 -10.64
CA GLN A 91 -32.94 1.73 -12.00
C GLN A 91 -31.70 2.65 -12.08
N MET A 92 -30.86 2.69 -11.04
CA MET A 92 -29.70 3.57 -11.02
C MET A 92 -28.65 3.11 -12.06
N PRO A 93 -28.28 3.97 -13.03
CA PRO A 93 -27.28 3.61 -14.04
C PRO A 93 -25.96 3.18 -13.40
N LEU A 94 -25.24 2.25 -14.04
CA LEU A 94 -23.98 1.71 -13.49
C LEU A 94 -22.96 2.82 -13.21
N TRP A 95 -22.79 3.76 -14.14
CA TRP A 95 -21.87 4.89 -13.95
C TRP A 95 -22.23 5.69 -12.69
N LYS A 96 -23.52 5.88 -12.40
CA LYS A 96 -23.95 6.65 -11.22
C LYS A 96 -23.61 5.90 -9.95
N ARG A 97 -23.76 4.57 -9.95
CA ARG A 97 -23.37 3.70 -8.85
C ARG A 97 -21.86 3.79 -8.61
N VAL A 98 -21.06 3.63 -9.66
CA VAL A 98 -19.59 3.70 -9.61
C VAL A 98 -19.12 5.05 -9.08
N SER A 99 -19.73 6.15 -9.49
CA SER A 99 -19.31 7.50 -9.08
C SER A 99 -19.89 7.99 -7.75
N MET A 100 -21.02 7.45 -7.28
CA MET A 100 -21.56 7.80 -5.96
C MET A 100 -21.09 6.87 -4.85
N VAL A 101 -20.72 5.62 -5.18
CA VAL A 101 -20.43 4.52 -4.23
C VAL A 101 -21.49 4.52 -3.11
N PRO A 102 -22.72 4.11 -3.42
CA PRO A 102 -23.77 4.04 -2.41
C PRO A 102 -23.30 3.19 -1.22
N ARG A 103 -23.50 3.69 -0.01
CA ARG A 103 -23.24 2.96 1.22
C ARG A 103 -24.40 3.09 2.19
N CYS A 104 -24.39 2.24 3.19
CA CYS A 104 -25.21 2.34 4.38
C CYS A 104 -24.49 3.03 5.53
N THR A 105 -25.24 3.31 6.59
CA THR A 105 -24.67 3.55 7.93
C THR A 105 -24.12 2.22 8.44
N GLY A 106 -22.81 2.13 8.65
CA GLY A 106 -22.16 0.92 9.18
C GLY A 106 -22.66 0.53 10.57
N GLY A 107 -22.30 -0.67 11.02
CA GLY A 107 -22.75 -1.26 12.28
C GLY A 107 -24.07 -2.04 12.14
N PRO A 108 -24.85 -2.18 13.24
CA PRO A 108 -26.11 -2.93 13.23
C PRO A 108 -27.16 -2.44 12.21
N GLN A 109 -27.05 -1.18 11.77
CA GLN A 109 -27.97 -0.56 10.81
C GLN A 109 -27.91 -1.22 9.42
N VAL A 110 -26.82 -1.91 9.09
CA VAL A 110 -26.68 -2.64 7.81
C VAL A 110 -27.76 -3.72 7.68
N ALA A 111 -28.02 -4.46 8.76
CA ALA A 111 -29.05 -5.49 8.81
C ALA A 111 -30.45 -4.93 8.50
N VAL A 112 -30.76 -3.79 9.11
CA VAL A 112 -32.04 -3.08 8.95
C VAL A 112 -32.21 -2.63 7.50
N MET A 113 -31.18 -2.00 6.93
CA MET A 113 -31.22 -1.52 5.55
C MET A 113 -31.34 -2.67 4.53
N MET A 114 -30.54 -3.73 4.68
CA MET A 114 -30.61 -4.88 3.79
C MET A 114 -31.95 -5.61 3.92
N GLY A 115 -32.49 -5.71 5.14
CA GLY A 115 -33.83 -6.25 5.40
C GLY A 115 -34.94 -5.40 4.76
N HIS A 116 -34.76 -4.08 4.67
CA HIS A 116 -35.66 -3.22 3.91
C HIS A 116 -35.56 -3.49 2.41
N PHE A 117 -34.36 -3.49 1.82
CA PHE A 117 -34.18 -3.77 0.40
C PHE A 117 -34.69 -5.15 -0.02
N LYS A 118 -34.67 -6.12 0.89
CA LYS A 118 -35.28 -7.44 0.66
C LYS A 118 -36.81 -7.38 0.62
N ARG A 119 -37.44 -6.57 1.46
CA ARG A 119 -38.92 -6.42 1.53
C ARG A 119 -39.48 -5.48 0.47
N HIS A 120 -38.76 -4.42 0.14
CA HIS A 120 -39.15 -3.39 -0.83
C HIS A 120 -38.06 -3.28 -1.90
N PRO A 121 -38.05 -4.19 -2.90
CA PRO A 121 -36.94 -4.32 -3.84
C PRO A 121 -36.85 -3.18 -4.87
N ASN A 122 -37.82 -2.28 -4.89
CA ASN A 122 -37.89 -1.08 -5.72
C ASN A 122 -37.55 0.21 -4.95
N GLU A 123 -37.53 0.18 -3.62
CA GLU A 123 -37.51 1.38 -2.79
C GLU A 123 -36.13 1.66 -2.18
N LEU A 124 -35.59 2.83 -2.51
CA LEU A 124 -34.41 3.36 -1.84
C LEU A 124 -34.81 3.88 -0.46
N THR A 125 -34.04 3.51 0.56
CA THR A 125 -34.21 4.06 1.91
C THR A 125 -33.30 5.27 2.10
N GLY A 126 -33.69 6.20 2.98
CA GLY A 126 -32.84 7.32 3.39
C GLY A 126 -31.52 6.92 4.07
N GLY A 127 -31.29 5.62 4.31
CA GLY A 127 -30.02 5.10 4.84
C GLY A 127 -28.92 4.95 3.79
N ALA A 128 -29.26 4.98 2.50
CA ALA A 128 -28.28 4.93 1.41
C ALA A 128 -27.70 6.33 1.14
N SER A 129 -26.42 6.53 1.45
CA SER A 129 -25.72 7.81 1.24
C SER A 129 -24.53 7.66 0.28
N PRO A 130 -24.14 8.72 -0.45
CA PRO A 130 -22.93 8.70 -1.27
C PRO A 130 -21.68 8.53 -0.40
N TYR A 131 -20.73 7.69 -0.83
CA TYR A 131 -19.42 7.53 -0.17
C TYR A 131 -18.27 8.01 -1.05
N ILE A 132 -18.43 9.24 -1.54
CA ILE A 132 -17.52 9.88 -2.50
C ILE A 132 -16.09 10.10 -2.00
N ARG A 133 -15.83 9.88 -0.72
CA ARG A 133 -14.51 10.05 -0.09
C ARG A 133 -13.52 8.97 -0.50
N TYR A 134 -14.02 7.77 -0.82
CA TYR A 134 -13.20 6.59 -1.07
C TYR A 134 -13.66 5.84 -2.32
N TRP A 135 -12.73 5.17 -2.98
CA TRP A 135 -13.03 4.29 -4.12
C TRP A 135 -13.74 3.01 -3.70
N SER A 136 -13.42 2.49 -2.52
CA SER A 136 -13.92 1.19 -2.04
C SER A 136 -13.56 0.03 -2.96
N GLY A 137 -12.34 0.04 -3.50
CA GLY A 137 -11.83 -0.95 -4.44
C GLY A 137 -11.80 -2.38 -3.91
N PHE A 138 -11.74 -2.57 -2.59
CA PHE A 138 -11.93 -3.88 -1.97
C PHE A 138 -13.24 -4.57 -2.37
N SER A 139 -14.25 -3.79 -2.79
CA SER A 139 -15.53 -4.30 -3.26
C SER A 139 -15.43 -5.11 -4.55
N VAL A 140 -14.37 -4.92 -5.34
CA VAL A 140 -14.08 -5.73 -6.54
C VAL A 140 -13.86 -7.20 -6.16
N VAL A 141 -13.25 -7.44 -4.99
CA VAL A 141 -13.02 -8.78 -4.46
C VAL A 141 -14.18 -9.22 -3.57
N SER A 142 -14.67 -8.33 -2.72
CA SER A 142 -15.68 -8.72 -1.72
C SER A 142 -17.07 -8.92 -2.30
N ARG A 143 -17.53 -8.14 -3.29
CA ARG A 143 -18.88 -8.29 -3.86
C ARG A 143 -19.11 -9.64 -4.54
N PRO A 144 -18.20 -10.17 -5.39
CA PRO A 144 -18.34 -11.53 -5.91
C PRO A 144 -18.42 -12.55 -4.79
N ALA A 145 -17.53 -12.45 -3.79
CA ALA A 145 -17.50 -13.38 -2.67
C ALA A 145 -18.79 -13.32 -1.83
N LEU A 146 -19.30 -12.11 -1.54
CA LEU A 146 -20.57 -11.88 -0.86
C LEU A 146 -21.74 -12.48 -1.64
N ALA A 147 -21.74 -12.38 -2.98
CA ALA A 147 -22.78 -12.97 -3.82
C ALA A 147 -22.72 -14.51 -3.84
N LEU A 148 -21.54 -15.11 -3.69
CA LEU A 148 -21.33 -16.56 -3.70
C LEU A 148 -21.69 -17.21 -2.36
N GLY A 149 -21.24 -16.64 -1.24
CA GLY A 149 -21.40 -17.27 0.07
C GLY A 149 -21.52 -16.28 1.24
N GLY A 150 -21.89 -15.03 0.96
CA GLY A 150 -22.02 -13.99 1.97
C GLY A 150 -20.69 -13.61 2.62
N VAL A 151 -20.78 -13.12 3.86
CA VAL A 151 -19.68 -12.59 4.65
C VAL A 151 -18.57 -13.61 4.87
N TYR A 152 -18.93 -14.87 5.16
CA TYR A 152 -17.93 -15.93 5.36
C TYR A 152 -17.04 -16.12 4.14
N MET A 153 -17.64 -16.17 2.93
CA MET A 153 -16.86 -16.30 1.69
C MET A 153 -15.99 -15.05 1.44
N ALA A 154 -16.50 -13.84 1.73
CA ALA A 154 -15.71 -12.61 1.61
C ALA A 154 -14.49 -12.62 2.54
N ARG A 155 -14.64 -13.09 3.77
CA ARG A 155 -13.56 -13.27 4.74
C ARG A 155 -12.54 -14.30 4.28
N VAL A 156 -12.99 -15.47 3.81
CA VAL A 156 -12.11 -16.55 3.31
C VAL A 156 -11.28 -16.07 2.12
N VAL A 157 -11.92 -15.48 1.10
CA VAL A 157 -11.21 -14.98 -0.09
C VAL A 157 -10.18 -13.92 0.29
N SER A 158 -10.54 -13.01 1.19
CA SER A 158 -9.63 -11.94 1.64
C SER A 158 -8.46 -12.48 2.47
N LEU A 159 -8.69 -13.50 3.28
CA LEU A 159 -7.64 -14.22 3.99
C LEU A 159 -6.67 -14.90 3.00
N LEU A 160 -7.19 -15.57 1.96
CA LEU A 160 -6.35 -16.18 0.94
C LEU A 160 -5.49 -15.15 0.21
N CYS A 161 -6.05 -13.97 -0.12
CA CYS A 161 -5.29 -12.86 -0.68
C CYS A 161 -4.18 -12.39 0.27
N LEU A 162 -4.48 -12.24 1.57
CA LEU A 162 -3.52 -11.83 2.58
C LEU A 162 -2.39 -12.85 2.75
N VAL A 163 -2.72 -14.14 2.86
CA VAL A 163 -1.74 -15.23 2.97
C VAL A 163 -0.85 -15.27 1.73
N ALA A 164 -1.44 -15.20 0.52
CA ALA A 164 -0.68 -15.14 -0.72
C ALA A 164 0.27 -13.93 -0.77
N ALA A 165 -0.17 -12.75 -0.31
CA ALA A 165 0.67 -11.56 -0.27
C ALA A 165 1.81 -11.66 0.75
N VAL A 166 1.57 -12.26 1.92
CA VAL A 166 2.61 -12.57 2.93
C VAL A 166 3.66 -13.49 2.33
N PHE A 167 3.26 -14.60 1.70
CA PHE A 167 4.20 -15.52 1.04
C PHE A 167 4.95 -14.85 -0.10
N TYR A 168 4.26 -14.08 -0.93
CA TYR A 168 4.88 -13.38 -2.06
C TYR A 168 5.96 -12.39 -1.58
N LEU A 169 5.67 -11.58 -0.56
CA LEU A 169 6.66 -10.69 0.04
C LEU A 169 7.81 -11.45 0.68
N ALA A 170 7.53 -12.48 1.47
CA ALA A 170 8.55 -13.29 2.13
C ALA A 170 9.53 -13.90 1.11
N VAL A 171 9.02 -14.51 0.05
CA VAL A 171 9.84 -15.15 -0.99
C VAL A 171 10.66 -14.11 -1.76
N MET A 172 10.05 -12.98 -2.14
CA MET A 172 10.78 -11.93 -2.86
C MET A 172 11.86 -11.27 -1.99
N LEU A 173 11.58 -11.07 -0.69
CA LEU A 173 12.53 -10.50 0.25
C LEU A 173 13.67 -11.47 0.54
N ALA A 174 13.38 -12.75 0.75
CA ALA A 174 14.40 -13.78 0.95
C ALA A 174 15.35 -13.87 -0.25
N LYS A 175 14.81 -13.85 -1.47
CA LYS A 175 15.61 -13.86 -2.71
C LYS A 175 16.49 -12.61 -2.87
N ARG A 176 16.08 -11.47 -2.30
CA ARG A 176 16.76 -10.18 -2.53
C ARG A 176 17.73 -9.81 -1.41
N ALA A 177 17.38 -10.10 -0.17
CA ALA A 177 18.06 -9.58 1.01
C ALA A 177 18.42 -10.66 2.05
N GLY A 178 18.08 -11.93 1.79
CA GLY A 178 18.38 -13.05 2.66
C GLY A 178 17.19 -13.52 3.50
N LEU A 179 17.26 -14.77 3.95
CA LEU A 179 16.17 -15.42 4.68
C LEU A 179 15.87 -14.69 6.00
N TRP A 180 16.90 -14.21 6.70
CA TRP A 180 16.72 -13.55 7.99
C TRP A 180 16.04 -12.20 7.85
N ALA A 181 16.30 -11.46 6.77
CA ALA A 181 15.57 -10.23 6.47
C ALA A 181 14.06 -10.50 6.29
N ALA A 182 13.71 -11.60 5.60
CA ALA A 182 12.32 -12.01 5.41
C ALA A 182 11.66 -12.45 6.73
N ILE A 183 12.34 -13.26 7.53
CA ILE A 183 11.86 -13.68 8.86
C ILE A 183 11.69 -12.45 9.77
N GLY A 184 12.64 -11.51 9.76
CA GLY A 184 12.56 -10.27 10.53
C GLY A 184 11.34 -9.44 10.18
N LEU A 185 11.10 -9.20 8.89
CA LEU A 185 9.95 -8.41 8.46
C LEU A 185 8.63 -9.10 8.82
N ILE A 186 8.45 -10.34 8.36
CA ILE A 186 7.19 -11.06 8.48
C ILE A 186 6.94 -11.48 9.93
N GLY A 187 7.95 -11.93 10.64
CA GLY A 187 7.86 -12.33 12.04
C GLY A 187 7.51 -11.17 12.97
N VAL A 188 8.16 -10.01 12.81
CA VAL A 188 7.81 -8.81 13.59
C VAL A 188 6.40 -8.35 13.25
N TYR A 189 6.05 -8.28 11.96
CA TYR A 189 4.74 -7.77 11.57
C TYR A 189 3.60 -8.70 12.01
N LEU A 190 3.71 -10.01 11.78
CA LEU A 190 2.72 -11.00 12.23
C LEU A 190 2.65 -11.11 13.76
N GLY A 191 3.79 -11.11 14.44
CA GLY A 191 3.86 -11.31 15.88
C GLY A 191 3.34 -10.12 16.70
N THR A 192 3.41 -8.91 16.16
CA THR A 192 3.08 -7.68 16.89
C THR A 192 1.85 -6.95 16.37
N THR A 193 1.07 -7.60 15.49
CA THR A 193 -0.19 -7.07 14.98
C THR A 193 -1.29 -8.11 15.02
N ASP A 194 -2.51 -7.67 14.75
CA ASP A 194 -3.70 -8.51 14.65
C ASP A 194 -3.90 -9.10 13.24
N LEU A 195 -2.84 -9.22 12.44
CA LEU A 195 -2.92 -9.77 11.08
C LEU A 195 -3.60 -11.15 11.05
N LEU A 196 -3.36 -11.98 12.06
CA LEU A 196 -3.99 -13.30 12.22
C LEU A 196 -5.47 -13.23 12.60
N ALA A 197 -5.92 -12.13 13.22
CA ALA A 197 -7.32 -11.89 13.59
C ALA A 197 -8.13 -11.18 12.48
N LEU A 198 -7.46 -10.71 11.41
CA LEU A 198 -8.12 -10.13 10.23
C LEU A 198 -8.96 -11.15 9.44
N THR A 199 -8.94 -12.43 9.82
CA THR A 199 -9.90 -13.45 9.38
C THR A 199 -11.36 -13.01 9.58
N SER A 200 -11.61 -12.08 10.52
CA SER A 200 -12.92 -11.52 10.81
C SER A 200 -13.17 -10.15 10.17
N GLN A 201 -12.27 -9.65 9.29
CA GLN A 201 -12.35 -8.31 8.70
C GLN A 201 -11.82 -8.28 7.27
N PHE A 202 -12.68 -8.57 6.32
CA PHE A 202 -12.25 -8.70 4.93
C PHE A 202 -11.70 -7.38 4.34
N THR A 203 -12.20 -6.21 4.75
CA THR A 203 -11.73 -4.89 4.24
C THR A 203 -10.29 -4.61 4.66
N HIS A 204 -9.97 -4.81 5.93
CA HIS A 204 -8.62 -4.65 6.47
C HIS A 204 -7.67 -5.71 5.91
N ALA A 205 -8.12 -6.96 5.79
CA ALA A 205 -7.32 -8.04 5.19
C ALA A 205 -6.90 -7.72 3.75
N LEU A 206 -7.81 -7.19 2.92
CA LEU A 206 -7.50 -6.80 1.54
C LEU A 206 -6.59 -5.58 1.45
N ALA A 207 -6.75 -4.59 2.34
CA ALA A 207 -5.84 -3.44 2.42
C ALA A 207 -4.41 -3.90 2.78
N GLN A 208 -4.29 -4.79 3.77
CA GLN A 208 -3.01 -5.38 4.18
C GLN A 208 -2.39 -6.26 3.08
N ALA A 209 -3.20 -7.08 2.41
CA ALA A 209 -2.74 -7.85 1.26
C ALA A 209 -2.17 -6.94 0.16
N THR A 210 -2.82 -5.79 -0.08
CA THR A 210 -2.36 -4.79 -1.06
C THR A 210 -1.01 -4.21 -0.67
N ILE A 211 -0.83 -3.78 0.59
CA ILE A 211 0.45 -3.25 1.10
C ILE A 211 1.59 -4.26 0.88
N LEU A 212 1.38 -5.51 1.30
CA LEU A 212 2.41 -6.54 1.23
C LEU A 212 2.74 -6.94 -0.22
N ALA A 213 1.70 -7.09 -1.06
CA ALA A 213 1.87 -7.46 -2.46
C ALA A 213 2.61 -6.37 -3.26
N THR A 214 2.29 -5.09 -3.06
CA THR A 214 2.97 -4.01 -3.78
C THR A 214 4.40 -3.80 -3.28
N GLY A 215 4.67 -4.04 -1.99
CA GLY A 215 6.04 -4.14 -1.47
C GLY A 215 6.86 -5.24 -2.16
N ALA A 216 6.25 -6.42 -2.36
CA ALA A 216 6.88 -7.55 -3.04
C ALA A 216 7.14 -7.27 -4.54
N MET A 217 6.22 -6.56 -5.20
CA MET A 217 6.38 -6.11 -6.59
C MET A 217 7.63 -5.22 -6.77
N MET A 218 7.96 -4.37 -5.79
CA MET A 218 9.19 -3.58 -5.82
C MET A 218 10.43 -4.46 -5.91
N LEU A 219 10.48 -5.52 -5.11
CA LEU A 219 11.62 -6.44 -5.07
C LEU A 219 11.75 -7.27 -6.35
N GLN A 220 10.61 -7.70 -6.92
CA GLN A 220 10.59 -8.52 -8.13
C GLN A 220 10.93 -7.70 -9.39
N PHE A 221 10.30 -6.55 -9.56
CA PHE A 221 10.32 -5.78 -10.81
C PHE A 221 11.15 -4.49 -10.73
N GLY A 222 11.52 -4.05 -9.53
CA GLY A 222 12.41 -2.92 -9.32
C GLY A 222 13.83 -3.24 -9.80
N ARG A 223 14.17 -2.76 -10.99
CA ARG A 223 15.52 -2.90 -11.57
C ARG A 223 16.21 -1.56 -11.78
N LYS A 224 15.43 -0.52 -12.11
CA LYS A 224 15.91 0.84 -12.37
C LYS A 224 15.10 1.83 -11.54
N TRP A 225 15.68 2.99 -11.26
CA TRP A 225 15.00 4.02 -10.46
C TRP A 225 13.68 4.47 -11.10
N GLN A 226 13.63 4.58 -12.44
CA GLN A 226 12.39 4.93 -13.14
C GLN A 226 11.31 3.87 -12.93
N THR A 227 11.70 2.59 -13.01
CA THR A 227 10.78 1.46 -12.85
C THR A 227 10.20 1.43 -11.45
N VAL A 228 11.00 1.64 -10.39
CA VAL A 228 10.46 1.72 -9.03
C VAL A 228 9.58 2.96 -8.84
N GLY A 229 9.87 4.07 -9.54
CA GLY A 229 8.98 5.23 -9.58
C GLY A 229 7.59 4.88 -10.14
N TYR A 230 7.54 4.19 -11.28
CA TYR A 230 6.25 3.77 -11.88
C TYR A 230 5.52 2.74 -11.03
N LEU A 231 6.23 1.75 -10.50
CA LEU A 231 5.65 0.76 -9.58
C LEU A 231 5.12 1.44 -8.30
N ALA A 232 5.78 2.50 -7.83
CA ALA A 232 5.31 3.25 -6.66
C ALA A 232 4.04 4.05 -6.95
N VAL A 233 3.87 4.60 -8.17
CA VAL A 233 2.60 5.19 -8.61
C VAL A 233 1.48 4.15 -8.54
N VAL A 234 1.72 2.95 -9.06
CA VAL A 234 0.76 1.84 -8.98
C VAL A 234 0.51 1.45 -7.53
N SER A 235 1.55 1.34 -6.70
CA SER A 235 1.42 0.99 -5.27
C SER A 235 0.55 1.98 -4.50
N GLY A 236 0.85 3.28 -4.61
CA GLY A 236 0.07 4.33 -3.95
C GLY A 236 -1.36 4.41 -4.48
N GLY A 237 -1.56 4.24 -5.79
CA GLY A 237 -2.88 4.24 -6.41
C GLY A 237 -3.73 3.03 -6.01
N LEU A 238 -3.17 1.82 -6.04
CA LEU A 238 -3.85 0.61 -5.60
C LEU A 238 -4.17 0.65 -4.10
N PHE A 239 -3.28 1.20 -3.28
CA PHE A 239 -3.58 1.42 -1.87
C PHE A 239 -4.74 2.41 -1.69
N ALA A 240 -4.71 3.59 -2.34
CA ALA A 240 -5.81 4.56 -2.30
C ALA A 240 -7.14 3.99 -2.84
N PHE A 241 -7.06 3.04 -3.77
CA PHE A 241 -8.21 2.33 -4.32
C PHE A 241 -8.80 1.34 -3.30
N MET A 242 -7.96 0.48 -2.74
CA MET A 242 -8.36 -0.64 -1.89
C MET A 242 -8.67 -0.25 -0.44
N ASP A 243 -8.06 0.83 0.06
CA ASP A 243 -8.05 1.16 1.48
C ASP A 243 -9.01 2.31 1.86
N LEU A 244 -9.42 2.32 3.13
CA LEU A 244 -10.29 3.34 3.73
C LEU A 244 -9.52 4.29 4.67
N LEU A 245 -8.25 4.53 4.37
CA LEU A 245 -7.29 5.29 5.17
C LEU A 245 -6.85 4.55 6.45
N THR A 246 -6.70 3.23 6.41
CA THR A 246 -6.35 2.44 7.60
C THR A 246 -4.87 2.52 7.94
N ASN A 247 -3.98 2.21 6.98
CA ASN A 247 -2.52 2.18 7.18
C ASN A 247 -1.68 2.75 6.01
N PRO A 248 -1.89 4.02 5.58
CA PRO A 248 -1.09 4.65 4.52
C PRO A 248 0.42 4.73 4.78
N PRO A 249 0.91 5.08 6.00
CA PRO A 249 2.33 5.14 6.22
C PRO A 249 2.99 3.75 6.10
N ALA A 250 2.36 2.66 6.54
CA ALA A 250 2.86 1.31 6.31
C ALA A 250 3.03 1.02 4.82
N SER A 251 2.03 1.35 3.99
CA SER A 251 2.09 1.18 2.53
C SER A 251 3.28 1.91 1.90
N CYS A 252 3.43 3.19 2.26
CA CYS A 252 4.50 4.03 1.73
C CYS A 252 5.87 3.57 2.23
N ALA A 253 6.02 3.37 3.55
CA ALA A 253 7.29 2.97 4.17
C ALA A 253 7.78 1.63 3.61
N LEU A 254 6.90 0.62 3.49
CA LEU A 254 7.26 -0.67 2.91
C LEU A 254 7.64 -0.55 1.44
N THR A 255 6.84 0.16 0.64
CA THR A 255 7.12 0.39 -0.80
C THR A 255 8.50 1.01 -1.00
N VAL A 256 8.77 2.11 -0.28
CA VAL A 256 10.00 2.88 -0.45
C VAL A 256 11.19 2.13 0.13
N ALA A 257 11.06 1.44 1.27
CA ALA A 257 12.13 0.61 1.83
C ALA A 257 12.53 -0.53 0.90
N MET A 258 11.55 -1.23 0.30
CA MET A 258 11.83 -2.31 -0.66
C MET A 258 12.50 -1.78 -1.94
N ALA A 259 12.10 -0.60 -2.43
CA ALA A 259 12.77 0.07 -3.55
C ALA A 259 14.21 0.50 -3.20
N GLY A 260 14.43 1.03 -2.00
CA GLY A 260 15.76 1.35 -1.49
C GLY A 260 16.64 0.10 -1.42
N LEU A 261 16.11 -0.99 -0.88
CA LEU A 261 16.81 -2.27 -0.76
C LEU A 261 17.22 -2.83 -2.12
N VAL A 262 16.36 -2.70 -3.13
CA VAL A 262 16.66 -2.99 -4.53
C VAL A 262 17.87 -2.20 -5.04
N GLY A 263 17.92 -0.89 -4.76
CA GLY A 263 19.02 -0.01 -5.18
C GLY A 263 20.33 -0.29 -4.45
N TRP A 264 20.25 -0.58 -3.15
CA TRP A 264 21.38 -0.93 -2.31
C TRP A 264 21.99 -2.28 -2.71
N THR A 265 21.18 -3.33 -2.76
CA THR A 265 21.63 -4.69 -3.12
C THR A 265 22.19 -4.77 -4.54
N GLY A 266 21.69 -3.95 -5.46
CA GLY A 266 22.16 -3.94 -6.85
C GLY A 266 23.43 -3.14 -7.10
N SER A 267 23.80 -2.18 -6.25
CA SER A 267 24.91 -1.26 -6.54
C SER A 267 25.84 -0.95 -5.39
N ARG A 268 25.40 -1.14 -4.15
CA ARG A 268 26.09 -0.70 -2.93
C ARG A 268 26.43 0.79 -2.92
N ARG A 269 25.76 1.63 -3.71
CA ARG A 269 26.04 3.07 -3.78
C ARG A 269 24.95 3.86 -3.08
N ILE A 270 25.33 4.66 -2.09
CA ILE A 270 24.43 5.55 -1.34
C ILE A 270 23.60 6.42 -2.29
N ARG A 271 24.24 7.04 -3.29
CA ARG A 271 23.56 7.88 -4.29
C ARG A 271 22.48 7.11 -5.05
N THR A 272 22.77 5.87 -5.46
CA THR A 272 21.78 5.03 -6.15
C THR A 272 20.61 4.73 -5.23
N THR A 273 20.87 4.31 -3.99
CA THR A 273 19.82 4.06 -2.99
C THR A 273 18.94 5.30 -2.77
N LEU A 274 19.54 6.48 -2.58
CA LEU A 274 18.80 7.74 -2.42
C LEU A 274 17.93 8.06 -3.64
N VAL A 275 18.40 7.83 -4.86
CA VAL A 275 17.59 8.03 -6.08
C VAL A 275 16.41 7.06 -6.14
N PHE A 276 16.60 5.81 -5.72
CA PHE A 276 15.50 4.83 -5.63
C PHE A 276 14.47 5.24 -4.56
N LEU A 277 14.93 5.68 -3.39
CA LEU A 277 14.06 6.19 -2.32
C LEU A 277 13.28 7.41 -2.82
N ALA A 278 13.96 8.44 -3.34
CA ALA A 278 13.30 9.66 -3.83
C ALA A 278 12.29 9.37 -4.96
N SER A 279 12.67 8.53 -5.93
CA SER A 279 11.78 8.19 -7.04
C SER A 279 10.54 7.42 -6.59
N SER A 280 10.68 6.50 -5.64
CA SER A 280 9.56 5.72 -5.11
C SER A 280 8.69 6.54 -4.16
N THR A 281 9.26 7.42 -3.32
CA THR A 281 8.48 8.35 -2.49
C THR A 281 7.62 9.28 -3.34
N LEU A 282 8.21 9.94 -4.35
CA LEU A 282 7.47 10.81 -5.26
C LEU A 282 6.42 10.04 -6.07
N GLY A 283 6.80 8.87 -6.59
CA GLY A 283 5.87 7.99 -7.31
C GLY A 283 4.67 7.59 -6.45
N TRP A 284 4.91 7.14 -5.22
CA TRP A 284 3.86 6.74 -4.28
C TRP A 284 2.93 7.91 -3.94
N LEU A 285 3.48 9.10 -3.66
CA LEU A 285 2.67 10.30 -3.38
C LEU A 285 1.80 10.68 -4.58
N VAL A 286 2.35 10.67 -5.81
CA VAL A 286 1.59 10.95 -7.03
C VAL A 286 0.49 9.91 -7.23
N GLY A 287 0.79 8.63 -7.04
CA GLY A 287 -0.18 7.54 -7.10
C GLY A 287 -1.32 7.69 -6.11
N PHE A 288 -0.97 7.85 -4.83
CA PHE A 288 -1.92 7.94 -3.73
C PHE A 288 -2.82 9.19 -3.84
N VAL A 289 -2.21 10.38 -3.91
CA VAL A 289 -2.95 11.64 -3.98
C VAL A 289 -3.70 11.77 -5.30
N GLY A 290 -3.06 11.42 -6.42
CA GLY A 290 -3.68 11.51 -7.75
C GLY A 290 -4.92 10.62 -7.86
N THR A 291 -4.85 9.40 -7.34
CA THR A 291 -5.99 8.47 -7.34
C THR A 291 -7.11 8.97 -6.42
N TRP A 292 -6.80 9.53 -5.25
CA TRP A 292 -7.81 10.17 -4.39
C TRP A 292 -8.49 11.37 -5.03
N VAL A 293 -7.72 12.29 -5.61
CA VAL A 293 -8.26 13.47 -6.28
C VAL A 293 -9.15 13.05 -7.46
N ALA A 294 -8.72 12.04 -8.23
CA ALA A 294 -9.53 11.50 -9.33
C ALA A 294 -10.91 11.01 -8.85
N ARG A 295 -10.99 10.43 -7.64
CA ARG A 295 -12.27 10.02 -7.05
C ARG A 295 -13.23 11.17 -6.88
N TRP A 296 -12.72 12.29 -6.36
CA TRP A 296 -13.52 13.46 -6.08
C TRP A 296 -13.98 14.12 -7.38
N ILE A 297 -13.09 14.22 -8.37
CA ILE A 297 -13.42 14.72 -9.71
C ILE A 297 -14.53 13.86 -10.35
N GLU A 298 -14.42 12.53 -10.28
CA GLU A 298 -15.45 11.61 -10.79
C GLU A 298 -16.82 11.81 -10.11
N ALA A 299 -16.84 12.17 -8.83
CA ALA A 299 -18.05 12.38 -8.06
C ALA A 299 -18.73 13.73 -8.31
N MET A 300 -18.01 14.74 -8.81
CA MET A 300 -18.53 16.12 -8.97
C MET A 300 -19.76 16.24 -9.86
N PRO A 301 -19.87 15.57 -11.03
CA PRO A 301 -21.03 15.67 -11.90
C PRO A 301 -22.34 15.21 -11.23
N TYR A 302 -22.25 14.36 -10.19
CA TYR A 302 -23.42 13.71 -9.59
C TYR A 302 -23.78 14.22 -8.21
N ASN A 303 -22.80 14.74 -7.47
CA ASN A 303 -23.00 15.28 -6.13
C ASN A 303 -22.94 16.82 -6.11
N GLY A 304 -22.53 17.45 -7.22
CA GLY A 304 -22.24 18.87 -7.33
C GLY A 304 -20.81 19.19 -6.89
N GLY A 305 -20.11 20.01 -7.68
CA GLY A 305 -18.71 20.37 -7.42
C GLY A 305 -18.52 21.06 -6.06
N ARG A 306 -19.36 22.06 -5.74
CA ARG A 306 -19.30 22.78 -4.45
C ARG A 306 -19.54 21.85 -3.26
N THR A 307 -20.54 20.98 -3.35
CA THR A 307 -20.86 19.98 -2.31
C THR A 307 -19.71 19.00 -2.10
N THR A 308 -19.11 18.52 -3.19
CA THR A 308 -17.98 17.59 -3.16
C THR A 308 -16.77 18.23 -2.50
N VAL A 309 -16.38 19.44 -2.93
CA VAL A 309 -15.25 20.18 -2.36
C VAL A 309 -15.48 20.48 -0.87
N SER A 310 -16.69 20.92 -0.51
CA SER A 310 -17.06 21.16 0.89
C SER A 310 -16.94 19.89 1.75
N ASN A 311 -17.46 18.75 1.25
CA ASN A 311 -17.36 17.47 1.94
C ASN A 311 -15.91 17.03 2.16
N VAL A 312 -15.07 17.14 1.13
CA VAL A 312 -13.65 16.80 1.20
C VAL A 312 -12.91 17.71 2.17
N ARG A 313 -13.10 19.03 2.07
CA ARG A 313 -12.46 20.02 2.96
C ARG A 313 -12.82 19.78 4.42
N ASN A 314 -14.11 19.60 4.72
CA ASN A 314 -14.59 19.36 6.08
C ASN A 314 -14.06 18.04 6.64
N THR A 315 -13.98 17.00 5.79
CA THR A 315 -13.37 15.72 6.18
C THR A 315 -11.88 15.87 6.47
N ALA A 316 -11.14 16.57 5.60
CA ALA A 316 -9.71 16.78 5.78
C ALA A 316 -9.43 17.49 7.11
N LYS A 317 -10.14 18.60 7.40
CA LYS A 317 -10.01 19.31 8.68
C LYS A 317 -10.30 18.42 9.88
N PHE A 318 -11.38 17.63 9.82
CA PHE A 318 -11.70 16.68 10.87
C PHE A 318 -10.59 15.64 11.07
N ARG A 319 -9.98 15.13 10.00
CA ARG A 319 -8.92 14.11 10.07
C ARG A 319 -7.58 14.66 10.57
N LEU A 320 -7.27 15.93 10.28
CA LEU A 320 -6.07 16.61 10.75
C LEU A 320 -6.18 16.90 12.26
N ASP A 321 -7.06 17.82 12.67
CA ASP A 321 -7.06 18.38 14.03
C ASP A 321 -8.33 18.08 14.83
N GLY A 322 -9.26 17.31 14.26
CA GLY A 322 -10.52 17.00 14.93
C GLY A 322 -11.48 18.18 14.90
N ASP A 323 -11.39 19.05 13.89
CA ASP A 323 -12.34 20.14 13.69
C ASP A 323 -13.75 19.57 13.48
N VAL A 324 -14.61 19.84 14.47
CA VAL A 324 -15.99 19.34 14.56
C VAL A 324 -17.03 20.35 14.10
N SER A 325 -16.62 21.48 13.52
CA SER A 325 -17.52 22.51 12.95
C SER A 325 -18.53 21.95 11.95
N SER A 326 -18.26 20.75 11.40
CA SER A 326 -19.13 20.05 10.45
C SER A 326 -19.77 18.74 10.98
N THR A 327 -19.39 18.25 12.17
CA THR A 327 -19.81 16.92 12.67
C THR A 327 -20.54 16.95 14.01
N GLY A 328 -20.47 18.06 14.76
CA GLY A 328 -21.22 18.27 16.01
C GLY A 328 -20.86 17.31 17.16
N ARG A 329 -19.81 16.48 17.02
CA ARG A 329 -19.36 15.52 18.03
C ARG A 329 -17.92 15.79 18.41
N HIS A 330 -17.70 16.34 19.60
CA HIS A 330 -16.36 16.57 20.13
C HIS A 330 -15.64 15.24 20.38
N TYR A 331 -14.50 15.06 19.70
CA TYR A 331 -13.50 14.07 20.07
C TYR A 331 -12.31 14.84 20.64
N ALA A 332 -11.86 14.46 21.84
CA ALA A 332 -10.65 15.03 22.40
C ALA A 332 -9.45 14.54 21.57
N VAL A 333 -8.77 15.47 20.89
CA VAL A 333 -7.54 15.21 20.14
C VAL A 333 -6.42 15.93 20.87
N ASN A 334 -5.37 15.22 21.26
CA ASN A 334 -4.18 15.85 21.82
C ASN A 334 -3.32 16.41 20.67
N LEU A 335 -3.11 17.72 20.65
CA LEU A 335 -2.33 18.42 19.62
C LEU A 335 -0.85 18.61 19.98
N GLU A 336 -0.41 18.15 21.15
CA GLU A 336 0.99 18.19 21.58
C GLU A 336 1.88 17.39 20.60
N PRO A 337 3.06 17.92 20.24
CA PRO A 337 3.99 17.21 19.37
C PRO A 337 4.33 15.81 19.90
N GLY A 338 4.11 14.79 19.07
CA GLY A 338 4.42 13.40 19.42
C GLY A 338 3.32 12.68 20.20
N ALA A 339 2.25 13.38 20.62
CA ALA A 339 1.14 12.74 21.32
C ALA A 339 0.48 11.65 20.48
N THR A 340 0.27 11.91 19.19
CA THR A 340 -0.38 10.95 18.28
C THR A 340 0.48 9.71 18.06
N THR A 341 1.77 9.92 17.84
CA THR A 341 2.77 8.86 17.72
C THR A 341 2.79 8.02 18.99
N MET A 342 2.81 8.66 20.16
CA MET A 342 2.81 7.98 21.46
C MET A 342 1.52 7.18 21.67
N THR A 343 0.35 7.69 21.29
CA THR A 343 -0.93 6.95 21.36
C THR A 343 -0.86 5.65 20.55
N ASN A 344 -0.39 5.72 19.31
CA ASN A 344 -0.27 4.53 18.45
C ASN A 344 0.84 3.58 18.90
N PHE A 345 1.95 4.12 19.41
CA PHE A 345 3.03 3.33 19.97
C PHE A 345 2.60 2.59 21.24
N ARG A 346 1.86 3.23 22.16
CA ARG A 346 1.28 2.58 23.34
C ARG A 346 0.25 1.52 22.95
N MET A 347 -0.56 1.79 21.93
CA MET A 347 -1.49 0.80 21.39
C MET A 347 -0.76 -0.40 20.77
N TRP A 348 0.37 -0.19 20.11
CA TRP A 348 1.22 -1.29 19.66
C TRP A 348 1.83 -2.06 20.83
N LEU A 349 2.31 -1.37 21.88
CA LEU A 349 2.89 -1.98 23.07
C LEU A 349 1.91 -2.74 23.95
N SER A 350 0.60 -2.52 23.80
CA SER A 350 -0.42 -3.33 24.49
C SER A 350 -0.58 -4.72 23.86
N TYR A 351 0.01 -4.96 22.68
CA TYR A 351 0.04 -6.28 22.07
C TYR A 351 1.05 -7.20 22.78
N PRO A 352 0.71 -8.48 23.06
CA PRO A 352 1.48 -9.34 23.95
C PRO A 352 2.97 -9.49 23.59
N LEU A 353 3.31 -9.56 22.30
CA LEU A 353 4.70 -9.76 21.86
C LEU A 353 5.45 -8.45 21.59
N SER A 354 4.78 -7.31 21.54
CA SER A 354 5.37 -6.05 21.07
C SER A 354 6.50 -5.56 21.95
N GLN A 355 6.41 -5.74 23.28
CA GLN A 355 7.47 -5.30 24.21
C GLN A 355 8.77 -6.11 23.99
N TYR A 356 8.65 -7.44 23.88
CA TYR A 356 9.80 -8.31 23.62
C TYR A 356 10.42 -8.04 22.25
N VAL A 357 9.58 -7.86 21.23
CA VAL A 357 10.03 -7.54 19.87
C VAL A 357 10.69 -6.16 19.82
N LEU A 358 10.16 -5.16 20.52
CA LEU A 358 10.79 -3.84 20.64
C LEU A 358 12.19 -3.96 21.21
N THR A 359 12.34 -4.63 22.36
CA THR A 359 13.65 -4.83 22.99
C THR A 359 14.61 -5.57 22.06
N MET A 360 14.15 -6.65 21.41
CA MET A 360 14.96 -7.41 20.46
C MET A 360 15.42 -6.56 19.28
N VAL A 361 14.52 -5.79 18.64
CA VAL A 361 14.86 -4.95 17.48
C VAL A 361 15.81 -3.82 17.87
N ILE A 362 15.62 -3.18 19.03
CA ILE A 362 16.54 -2.15 19.54
C ILE A 362 17.91 -2.74 19.80
N VAL A 363 18.00 -3.85 20.54
CA VAL A 363 19.28 -4.50 20.85
C VAL A 363 19.99 -4.92 19.55
N LEU A 364 19.27 -5.56 18.63
CA LEU A 364 19.81 -5.93 17.32
C LEU A 364 20.36 -4.72 16.55
N ALA A 365 19.57 -3.63 16.48
CA ALA A 365 19.98 -2.42 15.79
C ALA A 365 21.22 -1.80 16.44
N LEU A 366 21.27 -1.69 17.77
CA LEU A 366 22.43 -1.14 18.49
C LEU A 366 23.69 -1.98 18.28
N VAL A 367 23.59 -3.30 18.37
CA VAL A 367 24.72 -4.22 18.14
C VAL A 367 25.26 -4.06 16.72
N ILE A 368 24.38 -4.03 15.71
CA ILE A 368 24.79 -3.89 14.31
C ILE A 368 25.36 -2.49 14.03
N ILE A 369 24.76 -1.43 14.60
CA ILE A 369 25.28 -0.07 14.48
C ILE A 369 26.68 0.01 15.09
N ALA A 370 26.88 -0.49 16.31
CA ALA A 370 28.18 -0.48 16.97
C ALA A 370 29.22 -1.28 16.15
N TRP A 371 28.84 -2.47 15.68
CA TRP A 371 29.70 -3.31 14.86
C TRP A 371 30.08 -2.63 13.52
N LEU A 372 29.11 -2.04 12.80
CA LEU A 372 29.36 -1.33 11.54
C LEU A 372 30.14 -0.02 11.75
N LEU A 373 29.91 0.70 12.83
CA LEU A 373 30.65 1.92 13.16
C LEU A 373 32.15 1.64 13.32
N LEU A 374 32.48 0.48 13.88
CA LEU A 374 33.84 0.02 14.11
C LEU A 374 34.48 -0.64 12.87
N ARG A 375 33.70 -1.23 11.96
CA ARG A 375 34.22 -2.07 10.87
C ARG A 375 33.94 -1.56 9.45
N ASP A 376 32.78 -0.97 9.21
CA ASP A 376 32.33 -0.59 7.86
C ASP A 376 31.31 0.57 7.91
N ARG A 377 31.86 1.80 8.03
CA ARG A 377 31.07 3.03 8.08
C ARG A 377 30.24 3.27 6.81
N HIS A 378 30.69 2.76 5.66
CA HIS A 378 29.95 2.90 4.42
C HIS A 378 28.65 2.06 4.45
N SER A 379 28.73 0.82 4.94
CA SER A 379 27.53 0.00 5.18
C SER A 379 26.65 0.57 6.28
N LEU A 380 27.21 1.22 7.32
CA LEU A 380 26.42 1.95 8.31
C LEU A 380 25.57 3.04 7.65
N VAL A 381 26.19 3.89 6.81
CA VAL A 381 25.45 4.94 6.10
C VAL A 381 24.40 4.33 5.16
N GLY A 382 24.74 3.25 4.45
CA GLY A 382 23.79 2.50 3.63
C GLY A 382 22.57 2.01 4.42
N MET A 383 22.81 1.44 5.61
CA MET A 383 21.76 0.99 6.52
C MET A 383 20.87 2.15 6.99
N LEU A 384 21.47 3.25 7.46
CA LEU A 384 20.72 4.42 7.91
C LEU A 384 19.88 5.04 6.78
N VAL A 385 20.42 5.09 5.55
CA VAL A 385 19.69 5.55 4.37
C VAL A 385 18.49 4.64 4.07
N LEU A 386 18.64 3.32 4.21
CA LEU A 386 17.53 2.37 4.04
C LEU A 386 16.44 2.49 5.11
N LEU A 387 16.74 3.09 6.27
CA LEU A 387 15.78 3.31 7.35
C LEU A 387 15.04 4.66 7.25
N ILE A 388 15.41 5.55 6.34
CA ILE A 388 14.69 6.82 6.10
C ILE A 388 13.16 6.63 5.97
N PRO A 389 12.65 5.62 5.23
CA PRO A 389 11.19 5.42 5.07
C PRO A 389 10.45 5.12 6.38
N VAL A 390 11.14 4.62 7.42
CA VAL A 390 10.53 4.38 8.74
C VAL A 390 10.06 5.69 9.36
N LEU A 391 10.73 6.81 9.06
CA LEU A 391 10.36 8.14 9.55
C LEU A 391 9.03 8.65 8.97
N TYR A 392 8.52 8.04 7.89
CA TYR A 392 7.22 8.40 7.33
C TYR A 392 6.07 8.02 8.27
N VAL A 393 6.28 7.03 9.15
CA VAL A 393 5.29 6.59 10.14
C VAL A 393 4.97 7.72 11.13
N PRO A 394 5.91 8.19 11.98
CA PRO A 394 5.61 9.29 12.89
C PRO A 394 5.21 10.56 12.14
N GLY A 395 5.82 10.85 10.98
CA GLY A 395 5.45 12.02 10.17
C GLY A 395 3.97 12.03 9.76
N TYR A 396 3.45 10.91 9.25
CA TYR A 396 2.05 10.81 8.87
C TYR A 396 1.11 10.81 10.09
N LEU A 397 1.47 10.10 11.16
CA LEU A 397 0.67 10.04 12.39
C LEU A 397 0.46 11.45 12.96
N GLU A 398 1.49 12.29 12.95
CA GLU A 398 1.41 13.67 13.43
C GLU A 398 0.75 14.65 12.44
N ILE A 399 0.66 14.30 11.16
CA ILE A 399 -0.15 15.08 10.19
C ILE A 399 -1.63 14.75 10.38
N MET A 400 -1.97 13.47 10.52
CA MET A 400 -3.34 12.98 10.60
C MET A 400 -3.78 12.76 12.06
N ARG A 401 -3.52 13.75 12.92
CA ARG A 401 -3.56 13.64 14.39
C ARG A 401 -4.88 13.06 14.88
N SER A 402 -5.99 13.67 14.46
CA SER A 402 -7.32 13.23 14.88
C SER A 402 -7.59 11.81 14.39
N HIS A 403 -7.37 11.52 13.12
CA HIS A 403 -7.60 10.18 12.57
C HIS A 403 -6.79 9.12 13.32
N SER A 404 -5.49 9.35 13.48
CA SER A 404 -4.56 8.41 14.08
C SER A 404 -4.77 8.22 15.58
N GLN A 405 -5.30 9.22 16.30
CA GLN A 405 -5.68 9.05 17.72
C GLN A 405 -7.01 8.32 17.87
N ILE A 406 -8.05 8.76 17.16
CA ILE A 406 -9.40 8.20 17.29
C ILE A 406 -9.52 6.81 16.67
N HIS A 407 -8.55 6.33 15.89
CA HIS A 407 -8.54 5.00 15.26
C HIS A 407 -7.29 4.18 15.63
N SER A 408 -6.63 4.53 16.74
CA SER A 408 -5.36 3.92 17.14
C SER A 408 -5.39 2.39 17.19
N TRP A 409 -6.54 1.77 17.49
CA TRP A 409 -6.72 0.32 17.57
C TRP A 409 -6.52 -0.44 16.25
N PHE A 410 -6.45 0.24 15.10
CA PHE A 410 -5.99 -0.36 13.84
C PHE A 410 -4.87 0.42 13.16
N VAL A 411 -4.72 1.71 13.46
CA VAL A 411 -3.64 2.55 12.92
C VAL A 411 -2.27 2.16 13.51
N PHE A 412 -2.23 1.54 14.70
CA PHE A 412 -0.98 1.07 15.31
C PHE A 412 -0.15 0.13 14.43
N ARG A 413 -0.75 -0.55 13.43
CA ARG A 413 -0.01 -1.40 12.47
C ARG A 413 1.03 -0.63 11.68
N ASP A 414 0.86 0.69 11.52
CA ASP A 414 1.88 1.54 10.92
C ASP A 414 3.18 1.58 11.74
N VAL A 415 3.06 1.61 13.08
CA VAL A 415 4.21 1.49 14.00
C VAL A 415 4.86 0.12 13.84
N ALA A 416 4.07 -0.94 13.85
CA ALA A 416 4.56 -2.31 13.69
C ALA A 416 5.32 -2.49 12.36
N MET A 417 4.83 -1.91 11.26
CA MET A 417 5.50 -1.95 9.96
C MET A 417 6.87 -1.23 10.00
N GLY A 418 6.98 -0.10 10.71
CA GLY A 418 8.25 0.58 10.92
C GLY A 418 9.29 -0.30 11.61
N PHE A 419 8.90 -0.98 12.68
CA PHE A 419 9.77 -1.95 13.36
C PHE A 419 10.08 -3.19 12.51
N ALA A 420 9.11 -3.69 11.74
CA ALA A 420 9.32 -4.81 10.82
C ALA A 420 10.35 -4.49 9.72
N VAL A 421 10.25 -3.31 9.10
CA VAL A 421 11.24 -2.81 8.14
C VAL A 421 12.61 -2.65 8.81
N THR A 422 12.65 -2.12 10.04
CA THR A 422 13.90 -1.94 10.79
C THR A 422 14.60 -3.27 11.06
N ALA A 423 13.86 -4.28 11.53
CA ALA A 423 14.35 -5.63 11.74
C ALA A 423 14.88 -6.26 10.44
N ALA A 424 14.14 -6.13 9.34
CA ALA A 424 14.52 -6.65 8.03
C ALA A 424 15.84 -6.05 7.53
N VAL A 425 15.98 -4.73 7.61
CA VAL A 425 17.19 -4.01 7.21
C VAL A 425 18.36 -4.44 8.09
N CYS A 426 18.18 -4.45 9.42
CA CYS A 426 19.22 -4.90 10.35
C CYS A 426 19.70 -6.33 10.03
N LEU A 427 18.76 -7.28 9.90
CA LEU A 427 19.10 -8.67 9.60
C LEU A 427 19.74 -8.86 8.22
N HIS A 428 19.39 -8.04 7.22
CA HIS A 428 20.07 -8.03 5.93
C HIS A 428 21.57 -7.72 6.08
N PHE A 429 21.92 -6.66 6.82
CA PHE A 429 23.33 -6.29 7.05
C PHE A 429 24.06 -7.31 7.92
N LEU A 430 23.38 -7.94 8.87
CA LEU A 430 23.97 -9.05 9.64
C LEU A 430 24.27 -10.26 8.74
N GLU A 431 23.28 -10.71 7.98
CA GLU A 431 23.39 -11.90 7.12
C GLU A 431 24.45 -11.72 6.03
N GLU A 432 24.49 -10.56 5.39
CA GLU A 432 25.52 -10.25 4.39
C GLU A 432 26.94 -10.39 4.93
N LYS A 433 27.15 -10.06 6.21
CA LYS A 433 28.47 -10.00 6.83
C LYS A 433 28.89 -11.33 7.45
N VAL A 434 27.92 -12.10 7.94
CA VAL A 434 28.13 -13.48 8.42
C VAL A 434 28.29 -14.45 7.24
N ARG A 435 27.51 -14.25 6.17
CA ARG A 435 27.55 -15.04 4.94
C ARG A 435 27.69 -14.08 3.77
N PRO A 436 28.91 -13.67 3.41
CA PRO A 436 29.12 -12.95 2.16
C PRO A 436 28.67 -13.88 1.04
N HIS A 437 27.45 -13.69 0.56
CA HIS A 437 26.95 -14.45 -0.58
C HIS A 437 27.91 -14.15 -1.73
N ALA A 438 28.45 -15.20 -2.36
CA ALA A 438 29.09 -15.06 -3.65
C ALA A 438 28.09 -14.32 -4.54
N VAL A 439 28.44 -13.09 -4.92
CA VAL A 439 27.61 -12.22 -5.73
C VAL A 439 27.06 -13.07 -6.88
N PRO A 440 25.73 -13.27 -7.00
CA PRO A 440 25.22 -13.92 -8.20
C PRO A 440 25.69 -13.06 -9.36
N VAL A 441 26.46 -13.68 -10.26
CA VAL A 441 27.04 -13.04 -11.44
C VAL A 441 25.92 -12.31 -12.17
N VAL A 442 25.82 -11.01 -11.90
CA VAL A 442 24.97 -10.13 -12.68
C VAL A 442 25.57 -10.16 -14.06
N LEU A 443 24.79 -10.66 -15.03
CA LEU A 443 25.00 -10.42 -16.45
C LEU A 443 25.52 -9.00 -16.60
N ARG A 444 26.81 -8.87 -16.93
CA ARG A 444 27.42 -7.59 -17.26
C ARG A 444 26.59 -7.02 -18.41
N VAL A 445 25.69 -6.10 -18.09
CA VAL A 445 25.19 -5.16 -19.08
C VAL A 445 26.44 -4.42 -19.53
N ARG A 446 26.88 -4.71 -20.76
CA ARG A 446 27.84 -3.89 -21.48
C ARG A 446 27.27 -2.48 -21.49
N ASP A 447 27.80 -1.62 -20.62
CA ASP A 447 27.78 -0.19 -20.87
C ASP A 447 28.75 0.04 -22.03
N ASP A 448 28.25 -0.09 -23.27
CA ASP A 448 28.96 0.35 -24.47
C ASP A 448 28.20 1.55 -25.04
N PRO A 449 28.69 2.79 -24.90
CA PRO A 449 28.12 3.94 -25.59
C PRO A 449 28.55 4.01 -27.07
N ALA A 450 29.30 3.04 -27.58
CA ALA A 450 29.92 3.10 -28.91
C ALA A 450 29.36 2.04 -29.88
N GLY A 451 28.10 2.19 -30.25
CA GLY A 451 27.51 1.48 -31.38
C GLY A 451 27.70 2.26 -32.68
N ILE A 452 28.94 2.37 -33.19
CA ILE A 452 29.21 2.67 -34.61
C ILE A 452 30.38 1.80 -35.07
N ARG A 453 30.04 0.72 -35.77
CA ARG A 453 30.85 -0.05 -36.73
C ARG A 453 29.82 -0.64 -37.70
N THR A 454 29.93 -0.60 -39.01
CA THR A 454 31.11 -0.62 -39.92
C THR A 454 30.60 -0.51 -41.36
N THR A 455 31.39 0.12 -42.23
CA THR A 455 31.60 -0.12 -43.70
C THR A 455 32.60 0.99 -44.10
N GLU A 456 33.77 0.83 -44.73
CA GLU A 456 34.41 -0.11 -45.67
C GLU A 456 35.92 -0.19 -45.29
N GLY A 457 36.64 -1.30 -45.47
CA GLY A 457 37.16 -1.76 -46.76
C GLY A 457 38.57 -1.18 -46.99
N SER A 458 39.59 -1.77 -46.35
CA SER A 458 41.00 -1.42 -46.56
C SER A 458 41.61 -2.38 -47.57
N ASP A 459 41.82 -1.87 -48.79
CA ASP A 459 42.76 -2.43 -49.75
C ASP A 459 44.20 -2.03 -49.40
N ASP A 460 45.10 -2.89 -49.87
CA ASP A 460 46.51 -2.67 -50.19
C ASP A 460 47.65 -2.94 -49.17
N MET A 461 48.37 -4.01 -49.55
CA MET A 461 49.82 -4.07 -49.83
C MET A 461 50.79 -4.50 -48.73
N ASN A 462 51.24 -5.75 -48.87
CA ASN A 462 52.61 -6.28 -48.78
C ASN A 462 52.53 -7.72 -48.21
N GLY A 463 52.95 -8.80 -48.86
CA GLY A 463 54.03 -9.00 -49.83
C GLY A 463 54.85 -10.19 -49.31
N ALA A 464 54.99 -11.26 -50.10
CA ALA A 464 56.12 -12.20 -50.12
C ALA A 464 55.74 -13.50 -50.85
N ALA A 465 56.40 -13.70 -51.99
CA ALA A 465 56.30 -14.88 -52.83
C ALA A 465 57.11 -16.07 -52.29
N ARG A 466 56.66 -17.26 -52.72
CA ARG A 466 57.22 -18.60 -52.53
C ARG A 466 58.66 -18.75 -53.04
N PRO A 467 59.30 -19.89 -52.70
CA PRO A 467 59.61 -20.82 -53.79
C PRO A 467 59.40 -22.30 -53.40
N SER A 468 58.99 -23.13 -54.36
CA SER A 468 59.77 -24.30 -54.81
C SER A 468 59.03 -25.12 -55.86
N MET A 469 59.86 -25.67 -56.75
CA MET A 469 59.58 -26.51 -57.90
C MET A 469 58.83 -27.80 -57.56
N SER A 470 57.85 -28.17 -58.37
CA SER A 470 57.85 -29.35 -59.26
C SER A 470 56.51 -29.43 -59.97
#